data_AF-A0AAN6GPH8-F1
#
_entry.id   AF-A0AAN6GPH8-F1
#
_cell.length_a   1.000
_cell.length_b   1.000
_cell.length_c   1.000
_cell.angle_alpha   90.00
_cell.angle_beta   90.00
_cell.angle_gamma   90.00
#
_symmetry.space_group_name_H-M   'P 1'
#
loop_
_entity.id
_entity.type
_entity.pdbx_description
1 polymer ?
#
loop_
_entity_poly.entity_id
_entity_poly.type
_entity_poly.pdbx_seq_one_letter_code
_entity_poly.pdbx_strand_id
1 'polypeptide(L)'
;MLQNKTKDTAFVAQAHSARIAIVGAGMSGLLTSLLLESVNVSNYELIEASFRYGGRVHTAPFGDNSWFELGAMRIPHSYMDPSTKERVILKDMQLFFSLVDELNRLNADKPFLQIKLIPWIQSMDGEYLVLELYLNPIKRSLSPLRSAGNLLYSHGIKKDGKAPSIAQIKADPSLTFVDSNPERSKAVAAIAAVTTNNTWARQIADNMFKAHKEWLDSGFEDFSEYQFLRNQGFSVNVSDSITSHDLAGQTLWFEAYDDPYFFADRWFTIDHGMSHLPGAFWGLPGAAKTKLGHQVTGIAPSQDSSKVQVWWQQRQVFPPSSSGAKQLEEYDYAIVSAPFSVSNRSSESHPLRDANVAADLEKKIPELGHAILVAPAAIF
;
A
#
# COMPACT_ATOMS: atom_id res chain seq x y z
N MET A 1 -1.99 -17.00 25.79
CA MET A 1 -1.91 -15.82 26.67
C MET A 1 -0.53 -15.20 26.49
N LEU A 2 -0.44 -13.90 26.22
CA LEU A 2 0.84 -13.18 26.32
C LEU A 2 1.18 -13.07 27.81
N GLN A 3 2.27 -13.71 28.24
CA GLN A 3 2.75 -13.56 29.61
C GLN A 3 3.24 -12.13 29.79
N ASN A 4 2.59 -11.40 30.70
CA ASN A 4 2.94 -10.02 31.00
C ASN A 4 4.23 -10.01 31.83
N LYS A 5 5.39 -10.15 31.17
CA LYS A 5 6.69 -9.95 31.80
C LYS A 5 6.75 -8.51 32.29
N THR A 6 6.70 -8.33 33.61
CA THR A 6 7.03 -7.06 34.27
C THR A 6 8.42 -6.64 33.82
N LYS A 7 8.47 -5.69 32.88
CA LYS A 7 9.72 -5.07 32.42
C LYS A 7 10.29 -4.28 33.60
N ASP A 8 11.60 -4.37 33.79
CA ASP A 8 12.33 -3.64 34.83
C ASP A 8 12.03 -2.13 34.70
N THR A 9 11.81 -1.45 35.83
CA THR A 9 11.64 0.00 35.90
C THR A 9 12.81 0.73 35.23
N ALA A 10 14.03 0.18 35.31
CA ALA A 10 15.20 0.71 34.62
C ALA A 10 15.06 0.63 33.08
N PHE A 11 14.53 -0.48 32.55
CA PHE A 11 14.26 -0.64 31.11
C PHE A 11 13.19 0.35 30.63
N VAL A 12 12.12 0.55 31.42
CA VAL A 12 11.06 1.53 31.09
C VAL A 12 11.64 2.95 31.07
N ALA A 13 12.41 3.34 32.09
CA ALA A 13 13.07 4.65 32.12
C ALA A 13 14.03 4.87 30.94
N GLN A 14 14.80 3.85 30.55
CA GLN A 14 15.68 3.89 29.38
C GLN A 14 14.89 4.02 28.07
N ALA A 15 13.78 3.30 27.92
CA ALA A 15 12.93 3.38 26.72
C ALA A 15 12.28 4.77 26.55
N HIS A 16 11.93 5.43 27.66
CA HIS A 16 11.33 6.78 27.63
C HIS A 16 12.35 7.90 27.38
N SER A 17 13.64 7.69 27.71
CA SER A 17 14.71 8.67 27.48
C SER A 17 15.37 8.54 26.11
N ALA A 18 15.28 7.38 25.46
CA ALA A 18 15.87 7.09 24.15
C ALA A 18 15.46 8.13 23.09
N ARG A 19 16.44 8.68 22.36
CA ARG A 19 16.21 9.64 21.27
C ARG A 19 16.00 8.89 19.96
N ILE A 20 14.87 9.10 19.27
CA ILE A 20 14.49 8.32 18.08
C ILE A 20 14.40 9.22 16.83
N ALA A 21 15.11 8.85 15.76
CA ALA A 21 14.89 9.43 14.44
C ALA A 21 13.79 8.67 13.70
N ILE A 22 12.80 9.36 13.13
CA ILE A 22 11.81 8.78 12.21
C ILE A 22 12.06 9.39 10.83
N VAL A 23 12.48 8.56 9.88
CA VAL A 23 12.82 9.03 8.52
C VAL A 23 11.60 8.90 7.62
N GLY A 24 11.07 10.05 7.18
CA GLY A 24 9.86 10.22 6.39
C GLY A 24 8.62 10.55 7.21
N ALA A 25 7.84 11.56 6.77
CA ALA A 25 6.51 11.90 7.29
C ALA A 25 5.38 11.42 6.35
N GLY A 26 5.59 10.25 5.72
CA GLY A 26 4.51 9.46 5.14
C GLY A 26 3.68 8.78 6.22
N MET A 27 2.57 8.13 5.83
CA MET A 27 1.63 7.52 6.79
C MET A 27 2.28 6.53 7.78
N SER A 28 3.31 5.78 7.39
CA SER A 28 4.03 4.86 8.29
C SER A 28 4.81 5.62 9.38
N GLY A 29 5.52 6.70 9.04
CA GLY A 29 6.21 7.56 10.01
C GLY A 29 5.26 8.36 10.91
N LEU A 30 4.14 8.82 10.37
CA LEU A 30 3.09 9.51 11.12
C LEU A 30 2.42 8.55 12.13
N LEU A 31 2.03 7.35 11.71
CA LEU A 31 1.49 6.31 12.60
C LEU A 31 2.53 5.90 13.66
N THR A 32 3.81 5.78 13.29
CA THR A 32 4.90 5.52 14.25
C THR A 32 4.95 6.60 15.34
N SER A 33 4.86 7.87 14.98
CA SER A 33 4.89 8.97 15.97
C SER A 33 3.69 8.93 16.92
N LEU A 34 2.48 8.67 16.41
CA LEU A 34 1.28 8.50 17.22
C LEU A 34 1.41 7.32 18.20
N LEU A 35 1.94 6.18 17.73
CA LEU A 35 2.16 5.00 18.57
C LEU A 35 3.19 5.26 19.68
N LEU A 36 4.28 5.99 19.39
CA LEU A 36 5.28 6.38 20.39
C LEU A 36 4.70 7.32 21.46
N GLU A 37 3.91 8.32 21.07
CA GLU A 37 3.20 9.18 22.04
C GLU A 37 2.21 8.39 22.89
N SER A 38 1.51 7.41 22.32
CA SER A 38 0.52 6.59 23.06
C SER A 38 1.14 5.80 24.23
N VAL A 39 2.47 5.60 24.22
CA VAL A 39 3.24 4.94 25.28
C VAL A 39 4.19 5.90 26.02
N ASN A 40 4.05 7.22 25.85
CA ASN A 40 4.88 8.28 26.44
C ASN A 40 6.37 8.24 26.03
N VAL A 41 6.70 7.69 24.87
CA VAL A 41 8.04 7.79 24.27
C VAL A 41 8.06 9.02 23.37
N SER A 42 8.29 10.18 23.99
CA SER A 42 8.13 11.48 23.32
C SER A 42 9.42 12.11 22.79
N ASN A 43 10.59 11.51 23.03
CA ASN A 43 11.89 12.01 22.58
C ASN A 43 12.22 11.54 21.15
N TYR A 44 11.50 12.05 20.16
CA TYR A 44 11.70 11.69 18.76
C TYR A 44 11.62 12.91 17.81
N GLU A 45 12.14 12.75 16.61
CA GLU A 45 12.05 13.73 15.52
C GLU A 45 11.65 13.05 14.21
N LEU A 46 10.69 13.63 13.48
CA LEU A 46 10.38 13.21 12.10
C LEU A 46 11.22 14.03 11.13
N ILE A 47 11.91 13.39 10.21
CA ILE A 47 12.78 14.03 9.23
C ILE A 47 12.23 13.75 7.84
N GLU A 48 11.66 14.77 7.19
CA GLU A 48 10.91 14.64 5.94
C GLU A 48 11.54 15.48 4.83
N ALA A 49 11.83 14.84 3.70
CA ALA A 49 12.53 15.46 2.58
C ALA A 49 11.67 16.47 1.80
N SER A 50 10.34 16.31 1.79
CA SER A 50 9.41 17.24 1.16
C SER A 50 8.92 18.31 2.14
N PHE A 51 8.14 19.27 1.64
CA PHE A 51 7.55 20.35 2.44
C PHE A 51 6.11 20.04 2.87
N ARG A 52 5.73 18.76 2.93
CA ARG A 52 4.38 18.31 3.35
C ARG A 52 4.40 16.93 4.02
N TYR A 53 3.29 16.58 4.65
CA TYR A 53 3.02 15.23 5.13
C TYR A 53 2.42 14.32 4.05
N GLY A 54 2.32 13.02 4.35
CA GLY A 54 1.49 12.05 3.63
C GLY A 54 2.23 11.18 2.61
N GLY A 55 3.36 11.64 2.07
CA GLY A 55 4.11 10.89 1.06
C GLY A 55 3.25 10.60 -0.17
N ARG A 56 2.89 9.32 -0.38
CA ARG A 56 2.02 8.85 -1.48
C ARG A 56 0.54 9.15 -1.29
N VAL A 57 0.10 9.56 -0.09
CA VAL A 57 -1.25 10.10 0.12
C VAL A 57 -1.20 11.59 -0.18
N HIS A 58 -1.77 12.02 -1.32
CA HIS A 58 -1.72 13.41 -1.75
C HIS A 58 -2.89 13.81 -2.65
N THR A 59 -3.69 14.74 -2.16
CA THR A 59 -4.70 15.46 -2.93
C THR A 59 -4.14 16.79 -3.43
N ALA A 60 -4.44 17.17 -4.67
CA ALA A 60 -4.20 18.49 -5.22
C ALA A 60 -5.52 19.24 -5.46
N PRO A 61 -5.58 20.57 -5.24
CA PRO A 61 -6.73 21.38 -5.64
C PRO A 61 -6.82 21.46 -7.17
N PHE A 62 -8.03 21.46 -7.70
CA PHE A 62 -8.31 21.54 -9.13
C PHE A 62 -9.54 22.42 -9.37
N GLY A 63 -9.34 23.70 -9.68
CA GLY A 63 -10.44 24.66 -9.84
C GLY A 63 -11.17 24.98 -8.52
N ASP A 64 -12.36 25.56 -8.62
CA ASP A 64 -13.12 26.03 -7.46
C ASP A 64 -13.79 24.87 -6.71
N ASN A 65 -13.46 24.72 -5.43
CA ASN A 65 -13.96 23.66 -4.52
C ASN A 65 -13.84 22.20 -5.02
N SER A 66 -13.03 21.96 -6.05
CA SER A 66 -12.81 20.63 -6.63
C SER A 66 -11.35 20.20 -6.43
N TRP A 67 -11.11 18.89 -6.43
CA TRP A 67 -9.82 18.31 -6.10
C TRP A 67 -9.55 17.04 -6.91
N PHE A 68 -8.28 16.65 -6.99
CA PHE A 68 -7.83 15.45 -7.68
C PHE A 68 -6.77 14.71 -6.85
N GLU A 69 -6.85 13.38 -6.81
CA GLU A 69 -5.90 12.56 -6.06
C GLU A 69 -4.66 12.25 -6.92
N LEU A 70 -3.50 12.68 -6.47
CA LEU A 70 -2.19 12.38 -7.07
C LEU A 70 -1.58 11.08 -6.52
N GLY A 71 -2.39 10.26 -5.84
CA GLY A 71 -1.97 9.05 -5.13
C GLY A 71 -3.16 8.22 -4.68
N ALA A 72 -3.16 7.74 -3.43
CA ALA A 72 -4.27 6.97 -2.87
C ALA A 72 -5.60 7.76 -2.94
N MET A 73 -6.69 7.11 -3.39
CA MET A 73 -7.97 7.77 -3.68
C MET A 73 -9.21 7.14 -3.02
N ARG A 74 -9.17 5.84 -2.70
CA ARG A 74 -10.32 5.06 -2.21
C ARG A 74 -9.84 3.96 -1.25
N ILE A 75 -10.67 3.64 -0.26
CA ILE A 75 -10.41 2.64 0.79
C ILE A 75 -11.51 1.57 0.73
N PRO A 76 -11.17 0.29 0.52
CA PRO A 76 -12.16 -0.79 0.52
C PRO A 76 -12.55 -1.17 1.95
N HIS A 77 -13.80 -1.55 2.16
CA HIS A 77 -14.33 -1.95 3.47
C HIS A 77 -14.78 -3.42 3.49
N SER A 78 -15.48 -3.85 2.44
CA SER A 78 -16.06 -5.19 2.35
C SER A 78 -16.41 -5.56 0.92
N TYR A 79 -16.53 -6.85 0.66
CA TYR A 79 -17.15 -7.42 -0.54
C TYR A 79 -18.33 -8.32 -0.17
N MET A 80 -19.08 -8.74 -1.19
CA MET A 80 -20.13 -9.76 -1.09
C MET A 80 -19.59 -11.08 -1.64
N ASP A 81 -19.46 -12.09 -0.78
CA ASP A 81 -18.94 -13.39 -1.17
C ASP A 81 -19.81 -14.00 -2.28
N PRO A 82 -19.22 -14.41 -3.42
CA PRO A 82 -19.99 -14.80 -4.57
C PRO A 82 -20.73 -16.14 -4.39
N SER A 83 -20.24 -17.00 -3.50
CA SER A 83 -20.70 -18.35 -3.22
C SER A 83 -21.73 -18.43 -2.08
N THR A 84 -21.47 -17.76 -0.96
CA THR A 84 -22.31 -17.78 0.25
C THR A 84 -23.33 -16.64 0.30
N LYS A 85 -23.09 -15.56 -0.46
CA LYS A 85 -23.85 -14.29 -0.41
C LYS A 85 -23.73 -13.53 0.92
N GLU A 86 -22.72 -13.86 1.72
CA GLU A 86 -22.39 -13.13 2.95
C GLU A 86 -21.55 -11.89 2.66
N ARG A 87 -21.72 -10.84 3.49
CA ARG A 87 -20.82 -9.69 3.49
C ARG A 87 -19.55 -10.02 4.25
N VAL A 88 -18.41 -9.97 3.58
CA VAL A 88 -17.07 -10.22 4.18
C VAL A 88 -16.38 -8.87 4.37
N ILE A 89 -15.93 -8.59 5.59
CA ILE A 89 -15.20 -7.36 5.95
C ILE A 89 -13.70 -7.63 5.80
N LEU A 90 -12.97 -6.68 5.18
CA LEU A 90 -11.51 -6.69 5.12
C LEU A 90 -10.97 -6.27 6.50
N LYS A 91 -10.43 -7.23 7.27
CA LYS A 91 -10.09 -7.01 8.69
C LYS A 91 -8.84 -6.15 8.88
N ASP A 92 -7.88 -6.23 7.98
CA ASP A 92 -6.70 -5.36 7.95
C ASP A 92 -7.09 -3.89 7.75
N MET A 93 -8.09 -3.61 6.89
CA MET A 93 -8.61 -2.26 6.67
C MET A 93 -9.28 -1.67 7.93
N GLN A 94 -9.64 -2.47 8.94
CA GLN A 94 -10.11 -1.94 10.24
C GLN A 94 -9.05 -1.09 10.94
N LEU A 95 -7.75 -1.27 10.66
CA LEU A 95 -6.69 -0.40 11.16
C LEU A 95 -6.84 1.03 10.63
N PHE A 96 -7.23 1.20 9.36
CA PHE A 96 -7.53 2.52 8.79
C PHE A 96 -8.72 3.17 9.49
N PHE A 97 -9.85 2.47 9.63
CA PHE A 97 -11.04 3.04 10.26
C PHE A 97 -10.81 3.38 11.74
N SER A 98 -10.11 2.50 12.48
CA SER A 98 -9.71 2.77 13.87
C SER A 98 -8.76 3.96 14.00
N LEU A 99 -7.84 4.13 13.03
CA LEU A 99 -6.96 5.30 12.99
C LEU A 99 -7.74 6.59 12.72
N VAL A 100 -8.73 6.57 11.81
CA VAL A 100 -9.61 7.71 11.57
C VAL A 100 -10.40 8.09 12.84
N ASP A 101 -10.99 7.11 13.53
CA ASP A 101 -11.71 7.35 14.78
C ASP A 101 -10.80 7.93 15.88
N GLU A 102 -9.58 7.40 16.02
CA GLU A 102 -8.61 7.88 17.00
C GLU A 102 -8.09 9.30 16.67
N LEU A 103 -7.79 9.59 15.41
CA LEU A 103 -7.40 10.94 14.96
C LEU A 103 -8.53 11.95 15.17
N ASN A 104 -9.78 11.56 14.92
CA ASN A 104 -10.96 12.38 15.19
C ASN A 104 -11.16 12.60 16.70
N ARG A 105 -10.95 11.57 17.53
CA ARG A 105 -11.00 11.68 19.00
C ARG A 105 -9.92 12.61 19.56
N LEU A 106 -8.69 12.52 19.05
CA LEU A 106 -7.56 13.36 19.47
C LEU A 106 -7.68 14.81 19.00
N ASN A 107 -8.39 15.05 17.88
CA ASN A 107 -8.65 16.37 17.32
C ASN A 107 -10.06 16.90 17.63
N ALA A 108 -10.73 16.42 18.69
CA ALA A 108 -12.11 16.79 19.02
C ALA A 108 -12.33 18.30 19.23
N ASP A 109 -11.28 19.03 19.63
CA ASP A 109 -11.21 20.49 19.78
C ASP A 109 -10.81 21.24 18.49
N LYS A 110 -10.49 20.52 17.41
CA LYS A 110 -9.95 21.06 16.14
C LYS A 110 -10.80 20.59 14.95
N PRO A 111 -11.99 21.18 14.71
CA PRO A 111 -12.91 20.73 13.65
C PRO A 111 -12.31 20.67 12.24
N PHE A 112 -11.34 21.54 11.93
CA PHE A 112 -10.65 21.59 10.64
C PHE A 112 -9.64 20.44 10.41
N LEU A 113 -9.40 19.59 11.42
CA LEU A 113 -8.59 18.37 11.33
C LEU A 113 -9.43 17.09 11.41
N GLN A 114 -10.76 17.21 11.50
CA GLN A 114 -11.66 16.06 11.51
C GLN A 114 -11.70 15.42 10.13
N ILE A 115 -11.47 14.11 10.08
CA ILE A 115 -11.57 13.27 8.89
C ILE A 115 -13.02 12.82 8.75
N LYS A 116 -13.68 13.30 7.69
CA LYS A 116 -15.03 12.88 7.33
C LYS A 116 -14.98 11.85 6.20
N LEU A 117 -15.32 10.60 6.52
CA LEU A 117 -15.45 9.55 5.52
C LEU A 117 -16.77 9.72 4.74
N ILE A 118 -16.69 9.63 3.43
CA ILE A 118 -17.84 9.64 2.50
C ILE A 118 -17.80 8.38 1.62
N PRO A 119 -18.95 7.90 1.12
CA PRO A 119 -18.97 6.78 0.18
C PRO A 119 -18.18 7.11 -1.08
N TRP A 120 -17.27 6.22 -1.50
CA TRP A 120 -16.69 6.28 -2.84
C TRP A 120 -17.62 5.54 -3.81
N ILE A 121 -18.01 6.20 -4.89
CA ILE A 121 -18.91 5.63 -5.89
C ILE A 121 -18.07 4.95 -6.96
N GLN A 122 -18.04 3.62 -6.92
CA GLN A 122 -17.26 2.80 -7.87
C GLN A 122 -17.96 2.65 -9.23
N SER A 123 -19.29 2.75 -9.27
CA SER A 123 -20.11 2.73 -10.50
C SER A 123 -21.54 3.19 -10.24
N MET A 124 -22.29 3.46 -11.32
CA MET A 124 -23.74 3.69 -11.31
C MET A 124 -24.47 2.89 -12.41
N ASP A 125 -25.75 2.54 -12.17
CA ASP A 125 -26.59 1.70 -13.07
C ASP A 125 -26.75 2.26 -14.51
N GLY A 126 -26.52 3.56 -14.70
CA GLY A 126 -26.62 4.23 -16.01
C GLY A 126 -25.32 4.30 -16.81
N GLU A 127 -24.19 3.85 -16.26
CA GLU A 127 -22.89 4.02 -16.90
C GLU A 127 -22.63 2.98 -17.98
N TYR A 128 -22.05 3.46 -19.09
CA TYR A 128 -21.00 2.68 -19.73
C TYR A 128 -19.83 2.70 -18.74
N LEU A 129 -19.74 1.71 -17.85
CA LEU A 129 -18.50 1.00 -17.59
C LEU A 129 -17.21 1.73 -18.08
N VAL A 130 -16.15 2.15 -17.33
CA VAL A 130 -14.79 2.43 -17.89
C VAL A 130 -13.52 1.70 -17.28
N LEU A 131 -12.83 0.85 -18.09
CA LEU A 131 -11.46 0.28 -18.01
C LEU A 131 -11.14 -1.14 -17.44
N GLU A 132 -11.56 -1.53 -16.23
CA GLU A 132 -10.94 -2.64 -15.46
C GLU A 132 -11.01 -4.05 -16.10
N LEU A 133 -12.09 -4.38 -16.82
CA LEU A 133 -12.26 -5.66 -17.54
C LEU A 133 -11.42 -5.78 -18.83
N TYR A 134 -10.67 -4.73 -19.19
CA TYR A 134 -9.79 -4.73 -20.37
C TYR A 134 -8.40 -5.29 -20.09
N LEU A 135 -7.98 -5.27 -18.81
CA LEU A 135 -6.57 -5.45 -18.42
C LEU A 135 -6.31 -6.82 -17.79
N ASN A 136 -7.31 -7.45 -17.16
CA ASN A 136 -7.18 -8.78 -16.58
C ASN A 136 -8.08 -9.83 -17.30
N PRO A 137 -7.50 -10.77 -18.08
CA PRO A 137 -8.24 -11.82 -18.79
C PRO A 137 -8.97 -12.84 -17.90
N ILE A 138 -8.50 -13.03 -16.67
CA ILE A 138 -8.98 -14.04 -15.72
C ILE A 138 -10.28 -13.56 -15.07
N LYS A 139 -10.24 -12.32 -14.55
CA LYS A 139 -11.40 -11.59 -14.07
C LYS A 139 -12.51 -11.49 -15.13
N ARG A 140 -12.16 -11.35 -16.41
CA ARG A 140 -13.09 -11.35 -17.56
C ARG A 140 -13.79 -12.70 -17.81
N SER A 141 -13.16 -13.83 -17.51
CA SER A 141 -13.74 -15.17 -17.73
C SER A 141 -14.70 -15.58 -16.59
N LEU A 142 -14.41 -15.14 -15.37
CA LEU A 142 -15.13 -15.55 -14.16
C LEU A 142 -16.32 -14.63 -13.80
N SER A 143 -16.36 -13.41 -14.36
CA SER A 143 -17.39 -12.41 -14.05
C SER A 143 -18.29 -12.06 -15.25
N PRO A 144 -19.31 -12.90 -15.57
CA PRO A 144 -20.42 -12.43 -16.40
C PRO A 144 -21.24 -11.32 -15.73
N LEU A 145 -21.23 -11.23 -14.39
CA LEU A 145 -22.29 -10.54 -13.62
C LEU A 145 -21.89 -9.98 -12.23
N ARG A 146 -20.60 -9.84 -11.89
CA ARG A 146 -20.19 -9.64 -10.47
C ARG A 146 -19.35 -8.41 -10.11
N SER A 147 -18.69 -7.74 -11.06
CA SER A 147 -18.16 -6.38 -10.84
C SER A 147 -19.16 -5.35 -11.36
N ALA A 148 -19.73 -4.55 -10.45
CA ALA A 148 -20.46 -3.35 -10.83
C ALA A 148 -19.43 -2.30 -11.27
N GLY A 149 -19.03 -2.33 -12.54
CA GLY A 149 -18.10 -1.38 -13.15
C GLY A 149 -17.25 -1.95 -14.30
N ASN A 150 -17.09 -1.11 -15.33
CA ASN A 150 -15.87 -0.89 -16.12
C ASN A 150 -15.60 -1.46 -17.56
N LEU A 151 -15.29 -0.56 -18.55
CA LEU A 151 -15.50 -0.64 -20.05
C LEU A 151 -15.01 -1.96 -20.60
N LEU A 152 -15.95 -2.68 -21.20
CA LEU A 152 -15.65 -3.55 -22.32
C LEU A 152 -15.92 -2.79 -23.62
N TYR A 153 -14.85 -2.32 -24.27
CA TYR A 153 -14.83 -2.36 -25.74
C TYR A 153 -14.76 -3.85 -26.14
N SER A 154 -15.90 -4.55 -26.09
CA SER A 154 -16.01 -6.00 -26.27
C SER A 154 -15.74 -6.44 -27.72
N HIS A 155 -14.51 -6.24 -28.20
CA HIS A 155 -14.00 -6.64 -29.52
C HIS A 155 -14.92 -6.26 -30.70
N GLY A 156 -15.57 -5.09 -30.60
CA GLY A 156 -16.48 -4.58 -31.62
C GLY A 156 -17.96 -4.93 -31.43
N ILE A 157 -18.34 -5.73 -30.42
CA ILE A 157 -19.75 -5.91 -30.03
C ILE A 157 -20.32 -4.55 -29.62
N LYS A 158 -21.40 -4.14 -30.29
CA LYS A 158 -22.09 -2.87 -30.07
C LYS A 158 -23.58 -3.09 -29.94
N LYS A 159 -24.20 -2.40 -28.99
CA LYS A 159 -25.66 -2.19 -28.95
C LYS A 159 -25.92 -0.74 -29.32
N ASP A 160 -26.77 -0.52 -30.31
CA ASP A 160 -27.18 0.82 -30.79
C ASP A 160 -25.99 1.75 -31.10
N GLY A 161 -24.93 1.17 -31.70
CA GLY A 161 -23.70 1.87 -32.10
C GLY A 161 -22.67 2.10 -30.98
N LYS A 162 -23.00 1.80 -29.72
CA LYS A 162 -22.17 2.00 -28.53
C LYS A 162 -21.77 0.68 -27.86
N ALA A 163 -20.82 0.70 -26.93
CA ALA A 163 -20.57 -0.44 -26.06
C ALA A 163 -21.83 -0.75 -25.22
N PRO A 164 -22.19 -2.03 -25.00
CA PRO A 164 -23.30 -2.40 -24.11
C PRO A 164 -23.11 -1.90 -22.67
N SER A 165 -24.19 -1.43 -22.02
CA SER A 165 -24.17 -1.12 -20.57
C SER A 165 -24.35 -2.38 -19.71
N ILE A 166 -24.07 -2.28 -18.39
CA ILE A 166 -24.30 -3.38 -17.42
C ILE A 166 -25.74 -3.89 -17.50
N ALA A 167 -26.71 -2.98 -17.53
CA ALA A 167 -28.13 -3.32 -17.61
C ALA A 167 -28.48 -4.04 -18.93
N GLN A 168 -27.85 -3.67 -20.04
CA GLN A 168 -28.04 -4.33 -21.34
C GLN A 168 -27.45 -5.74 -21.35
N ILE A 169 -26.24 -5.95 -20.83
CA ILE A 169 -25.62 -7.28 -20.72
C ILE A 169 -26.41 -8.20 -19.78
N LYS A 170 -26.94 -7.64 -18.68
CA LYS A 170 -27.79 -8.39 -17.73
C LYS A 170 -29.14 -8.80 -18.35
N ALA A 171 -29.70 -7.99 -19.25
CA ALA A 171 -30.92 -8.30 -19.99
C ALA A 171 -30.69 -9.22 -21.20
N ASP A 172 -29.52 -9.13 -21.82
CA ASP A 172 -29.11 -9.91 -23.00
C ASP A 172 -27.64 -10.37 -22.85
N PRO A 173 -27.42 -11.57 -22.25
CA PRO A 173 -26.08 -12.10 -22.05
C PRO A 173 -25.28 -12.34 -23.34
N SER A 174 -25.91 -12.33 -24.52
CA SER A 174 -25.20 -12.47 -25.81
C SER A 174 -24.32 -11.25 -26.15
N LEU A 175 -24.53 -10.13 -25.44
CA LEU A 175 -23.69 -8.92 -25.52
C LEU A 175 -22.35 -9.07 -24.77
N THR A 176 -22.11 -10.20 -24.10
CA THR A 176 -20.84 -10.54 -23.44
C THR A 176 -19.81 -11.00 -24.47
N PHE A 177 -18.55 -10.62 -24.28
CA PHE A 177 -17.44 -11.14 -25.09
C PHE A 177 -17.20 -12.63 -24.81
N VAL A 178 -17.07 -13.43 -25.87
CA VAL A 178 -16.65 -14.84 -25.80
C VAL A 178 -15.26 -14.97 -26.42
N ASP A 179 -14.31 -15.54 -25.68
CA ASP A 179 -12.97 -15.80 -26.20
C ASP A 179 -13.00 -16.97 -27.18
N SER A 180 -12.79 -16.67 -28.47
CA SER A 180 -12.82 -17.66 -29.54
C SER A 180 -11.56 -18.54 -29.61
N ASN A 181 -10.54 -18.30 -28.77
CA ASN A 181 -9.34 -19.13 -28.69
C ASN A 181 -9.46 -20.17 -27.55
N PRO A 182 -9.60 -21.48 -27.86
CA PRO A 182 -9.74 -22.52 -26.83
C PRO A 182 -8.48 -22.74 -25.98
N GLU A 183 -7.29 -22.45 -26.51
CA GLU A 183 -6.03 -22.53 -25.74
C GLU A 183 -5.96 -21.39 -24.72
N ARG A 184 -6.31 -20.17 -25.14
CA ARG A 184 -6.36 -18.99 -24.27
C ARG A 184 -7.40 -19.14 -23.15
N SER A 185 -8.58 -19.65 -23.47
CA SER A 185 -9.61 -19.97 -22.48
C SER A 185 -9.14 -21.00 -21.43
N LYS A 186 -8.35 -22.00 -21.83
CA LYS A 186 -7.73 -22.97 -20.90
C LYS A 186 -6.62 -22.37 -20.05
N ALA A 187 -5.78 -21.50 -20.63
CA ALA A 187 -4.72 -20.81 -19.91
C ALA A 187 -5.29 -19.90 -18.80
N VAL A 188 -6.34 -19.14 -19.13
CA VAL A 188 -7.10 -18.34 -18.15
C VAL A 188 -7.69 -19.22 -17.04
N ALA A 189 -8.31 -20.35 -17.39
CA ALA A 189 -8.86 -21.28 -16.39
C ALA A 189 -7.79 -21.93 -15.50
N ALA A 190 -6.56 -22.13 -16.00
CA ALA A 190 -5.46 -22.68 -15.23
C ALA A 190 -4.97 -21.72 -14.13
N ILE A 191 -4.96 -20.41 -14.39
CA ILE A 191 -4.61 -19.40 -13.38
C ILE A 191 -5.76 -19.26 -12.37
N ALA A 192 -7.00 -19.13 -12.85
CA ALA A 192 -8.20 -19.09 -11.99
C ALA A 192 -8.27 -20.26 -10.98
N ALA A 193 -7.89 -21.47 -11.41
CA ALA A 193 -7.88 -22.65 -10.55
C ALA A 193 -6.94 -22.54 -9.33
N VAL A 194 -5.92 -21.67 -9.40
CA VAL A 194 -4.97 -21.39 -8.32
C VAL A 194 -5.36 -20.13 -7.53
N THR A 195 -5.75 -19.06 -8.24
CA THR A 195 -5.90 -17.71 -7.66
C THR A 195 -7.30 -17.44 -7.11
N THR A 196 -8.36 -17.86 -7.80
CA THR A 196 -9.76 -17.48 -7.48
C THR A 196 -10.51 -18.54 -6.68
N ASN A 197 -9.81 -19.30 -5.84
CA ASN A 197 -10.47 -20.15 -4.84
C ASN A 197 -11.05 -19.23 -3.75
N ASN A 198 -12.37 -19.30 -3.48
CA ASN A 198 -13.04 -18.51 -2.43
C ASN A 198 -12.38 -18.65 -1.03
N THR A 199 -11.61 -19.73 -0.83
CA THR A 199 -10.77 -19.93 0.36
C THR A 199 -9.74 -18.80 0.53
N TRP A 200 -9.01 -18.45 -0.55
CA TRP A 200 -8.03 -17.36 -0.53
C TRP A 200 -8.72 -16.02 -0.25
N ALA A 201 -9.75 -15.64 -1.01
CA ALA A 201 -10.45 -14.37 -0.80
C ALA A 201 -10.96 -14.17 0.64
N ARG A 202 -11.35 -15.25 1.34
CA ARG A 202 -11.71 -15.21 2.77
C ARG A 202 -10.51 -15.17 3.70
N GLN A 203 -9.49 -15.99 3.49
CA GLN A 203 -8.26 -15.98 4.30
C GLN A 203 -7.55 -14.62 4.22
N ILE A 204 -7.50 -14.04 3.02
CA ILE A 204 -6.94 -12.73 2.71
C ILE A 204 -7.70 -11.64 3.48
N ALA A 205 -9.03 -11.64 3.41
CA ALA A 205 -9.87 -10.69 4.15
C ALA A 205 -9.83 -10.88 5.67
N ASP A 206 -9.60 -12.10 6.17
CA ASP A 206 -9.46 -12.39 7.60
C ASP A 206 -8.09 -12.00 8.15
N ASN A 207 -7.02 -12.35 7.44
CA ASN A 207 -5.64 -12.07 7.82
C ASN A 207 -4.71 -12.14 6.60
N MET A 208 -4.60 -11.01 5.88
CA MET A 208 -3.69 -10.76 4.76
C MET A 208 -2.30 -11.39 4.93
N PHE A 209 -1.61 -11.10 6.05
CA PHE A 209 -0.23 -11.54 6.27
C PHE A 209 -0.11 -13.05 6.44
N LYS A 210 -1.11 -13.67 7.10
CA LYS A 210 -1.18 -15.12 7.23
C LYS A 210 -1.47 -15.79 5.88
N ALA A 211 -2.43 -15.26 5.13
CA ALA A 211 -2.76 -15.76 3.79
C ALA A 211 -1.56 -15.67 2.84
N HIS A 212 -0.85 -14.54 2.83
CA HIS A 212 0.37 -14.37 2.04
C HIS A 212 1.48 -15.34 2.48
N LYS A 213 1.62 -15.64 3.78
CA LYS A 213 2.59 -16.64 4.24
C LYS A 213 2.23 -18.05 3.78
N GLU A 214 0.95 -18.44 3.87
CA GLU A 214 0.46 -19.72 3.33
C GLU A 214 0.61 -19.79 1.80
N TRP A 215 0.48 -18.66 1.10
CA TRP A 215 0.77 -18.55 -0.33
C TRP A 215 2.23 -18.75 -0.67
N LEU A 216 3.16 -18.09 0.04
CA LEU A 216 4.60 -18.29 -0.15
C LEU A 216 4.99 -19.76 0.08
N ASP A 217 4.42 -20.42 1.09
CA ASP A 217 4.67 -21.83 1.39
C ASP A 217 4.13 -22.81 0.33
N SER A 218 3.28 -22.35 -0.59
CA SER A 218 2.77 -23.15 -1.72
C SER A 218 3.74 -23.22 -2.91
N GLY A 219 4.73 -22.32 -2.98
CA GLY A 219 5.66 -22.20 -4.11
C GLY A 219 5.09 -21.52 -5.36
N PHE A 220 3.85 -21.02 -5.34
CA PHE A 220 3.29 -20.30 -6.50
C PHE A 220 4.00 -18.97 -6.80
N GLU A 221 4.63 -18.35 -5.80
CA GLU A 221 5.35 -17.07 -5.96
C GLU A 221 6.77 -17.22 -6.55
N ASP A 222 7.28 -18.44 -6.72
CA ASP A 222 8.56 -18.72 -7.40
C ASP A 222 8.47 -18.46 -8.92
N PHE A 223 7.27 -18.23 -9.45
CA PHE A 223 7.00 -18.05 -10.87
C PHE A 223 6.20 -16.77 -11.14
N SER A 224 6.57 -16.04 -12.19
CA SER A 224 5.65 -15.08 -12.80
C SER A 224 4.46 -15.82 -13.42
N GLU A 225 3.33 -15.14 -13.58
CA GLU A 225 2.15 -15.68 -14.27
C GLU A 225 2.51 -16.25 -15.67
N TYR A 226 3.42 -15.58 -16.38
CA TYR A 226 3.93 -16.04 -17.68
C TYR A 226 4.65 -17.38 -17.53
N GLN A 227 5.62 -17.48 -16.60
CA GLN A 227 6.39 -18.70 -16.41
C GLN A 227 5.51 -19.85 -15.93
N PHE A 228 4.51 -19.58 -15.09
CA PHE A 228 3.48 -20.55 -14.71
C PHE A 228 2.76 -21.11 -15.95
N LEU A 229 2.24 -20.26 -16.83
CA LEU A 229 1.60 -20.71 -18.07
C LEU A 229 2.55 -21.51 -18.98
N ARG A 230 3.83 -21.09 -19.10
CA ARG A 230 4.83 -21.82 -19.89
C ARG A 230 5.13 -23.19 -19.29
N ASN A 231 5.19 -23.32 -17.96
CA ASN A 231 5.36 -24.60 -17.26
C ASN A 231 4.15 -25.53 -17.42
N GLN A 232 2.94 -24.98 -17.54
CA GLN A 232 1.71 -25.73 -17.87
C GLN A 232 1.60 -26.12 -19.35
N GLY A 233 2.60 -25.77 -20.19
CA GLY A 233 2.67 -26.17 -21.60
C GLY A 233 1.90 -25.27 -22.58
N PHE A 234 1.43 -24.09 -22.16
CA PHE A 234 0.79 -23.14 -23.05
C PHE A 234 1.79 -22.47 -24.02
N SER A 235 1.31 -22.14 -25.23
CA SER A 235 2.10 -21.52 -26.27
C SER A 235 2.61 -20.12 -25.89
N VAL A 236 3.75 -19.74 -26.47
CA VAL A 236 4.35 -18.40 -26.28
C VAL A 236 3.31 -17.30 -26.48
N ASN A 237 2.57 -17.38 -27.58
CA ASN A 237 1.59 -16.38 -27.99
C ASN A 237 0.40 -16.32 -27.02
N VAL A 238 -0.08 -17.45 -26.51
CA VAL A 238 -1.18 -17.45 -25.53
C VAL A 238 -0.72 -16.88 -24.20
N SER A 239 0.43 -17.33 -23.68
CA SER A 239 0.99 -16.80 -22.43
C SER A 239 1.23 -15.29 -22.51
N ASP A 240 1.90 -14.84 -23.57
CA ASP A 240 2.15 -13.42 -23.82
C ASP A 240 0.83 -12.62 -23.97
N SER A 241 -0.16 -13.12 -24.71
CA SER A 241 -1.48 -12.47 -24.87
C SER A 241 -2.33 -12.39 -23.59
N ILE A 242 -1.89 -13.04 -22.52
CA ILE A 242 -2.50 -12.94 -21.20
C ILE A 242 -1.69 -11.95 -20.35
N THR A 243 -0.37 -12.16 -20.22
CA THR A 243 0.48 -11.46 -19.25
C THR A 243 1.14 -10.16 -19.75
N SER A 244 0.88 -9.74 -20.99
CA SER A 244 1.39 -8.49 -21.58
C SER A 244 0.57 -7.24 -21.21
N HIS A 245 -0.52 -7.40 -20.45
CA HIS A 245 -1.44 -6.34 -20.09
C HIS A 245 -1.19 -5.91 -18.64
N ASP A 246 -0.84 -4.63 -18.48
CA ASP A 246 -0.27 -4.01 -17.29
C ASP A 246 1.07 -4.58 -16.78
N LEU A 247 2.09 -3.71 -16.78
CA LEU A 247 3.35 -3.83 -16.04
C LEU A 247 3.95 -5.26 -16.01
N ALA A 248 4.35 -5.76 -17.19
CA ALA A 248 4.96 -7.07 -17.43
C ALA A 248 5.77 -7.63 -16.23
N GLY A 249 5.11 -8.47 -15.41
CA GLY A 249 5.64 -8.88 -14.11
C GLY A 249 4.63 -9.13 -12.99
N GLN A 250 3.32 -9.23 -13.28
CA GLN A 250 2.33 -9.66 -12.28
C GLN A 250 2.69 -11.05 -11.72
N THR A 251 2.52 -11.21 -10.40
CA THR A 251 2.67 -12.51 -9.71
C THR A 251 1.32 -13.18 -9.54
N LEU A 252 1.31 -14.49 -9.34
CA LEU A 252 0.06 -15.20 -9.07
C LEU A 252 -0.57 -14.76 -7.73
N TRP A 253 0.24 -14.28 -6.77
CA TRP A 253 -0.31 -13.63 -5.57
C TRP A 253 -1.10 -12.38 -5.88
N PHE A 254 -0.64 -11.52 -6.81
CA PHE A 254 -1.39 -10.32 -7.19
C PHE A 254 -2.81 -10.67 -7.62
N GLU A 255 -2.98 -11.69 -8.47
CA GLU A 255 -4.29 -12.18 -8.92
C GLU A 255 -5.21 -12.64 -7.77
N ALA A 256 -4.66 -13.29 -6.74
CA ALA A 256 -5.43 -13.73 -5.57
C ALA A 256 -5.72 -12.58 -4.58
N TYR A 257 -4.76 -11.67 -4.40
CA TYR A 257 -4.85 -10.46 -3.57
C TYR A 257 -5.87 -9.46 -4.13
N ASP A 258 -5.84 -9.23 -5.44
CA ASP A 258 -6.61 -8.18 -6.11
C ASP A 258 -8.12 -8.51 -6.16
N ASP A 259 -8.51 -9.77 -5.94
CA ASP A 259 -9.91 -10.21 -5.93
C ASP A 259 -10.72 -9.57 -4.77
N PRO A 260 -10.44 -9.84 -3.47
CA PRO A 260 -11.23 -9.26 -2.37
C PRO A 260 -11.07 -7.74 -2.17
N TYR A 261 -10.00 -7.11 -2.67
CA TYR A 261 -9.78 -5.67 -2.53
C TYR A 261 -10.43 -4.87 -3.66
N PHE A 262 -10.10 -5.16 -4.92
CA PHE A 262 -10.64 -4.38 -6.05
C PHE A 262 -12.07 -4.78 -6.43
N PHE A 263 -12.58 -5.94 -5.99
CA PHE A 263 -14.01 -6.28 -6.02
C PHE A 263 -14.76 -6.02 -4.70
N ALA A 264 -14.24 -5.16 -3.83
CA ALA A 264 -15.05 -4.61 -2.75
C ALA A 264 -16.34 -3.96 -3.30
N ASP A 265 -17.48 -4.22 -2.64
CA ASP A 265 -18.79 -3.65 -3.01
C ASP A 265 -19.07 -2.36 -2.21
N ARG A 266 -18.27 -2.11 -1.17
CA ARG A 266 -18.36 -0.93 -0.31
C ARG A 266 -16.99 -0.27 -0.17
N TRP A 267 -16.93 0.97 -0.63
CA TRP A 267 -15.75 1.82 -0.63
C TRP A 267 -16.00 3.13 0.08
N PHE A 268 -14.94 3.72 0.63
CA PHE A 268 -14.93 5.06 1.18
C PHE A 268 -13.83 5.90 0.55
N THR A 269 -14.01 7.22 0.59
CA THR A 269 -12.95 8.21 0.44
C THR A 269 -13.13 9.27 1.52
N ILE A 270 -12.26 10.27 1.56
CA ILE A 270 -12.34 11.37 2.53
C ILE A 270 -12.91 12.62 1.85
N ASP A 271 -13.82 13.30 2.54
CA ASP A 271 -14.41 14.56 2.07
C ASP A 271 -13.30 15.61 1.86
N HIS A 272 -13.34 16.32 0.74
CA HIS A 272 -12.26 17.20 0.26
C HIS A 272 -10.89 16.51 0.06
N GLY A 273 -10.83 15.18 0.04
CA GLY A 273 -9.72 14.38 -0.44
C GLY A 273 -8.79 13.79 0.63
N MET A 274 -8.10 12.73 0.22
CA MET A 274 -7.29 11.84 1.07
C MET A 274 -6.16 12.52 1.82
N SER A 275 -5.67 13.69 1.39
CA SER A 275 -4.68 14.50 2.13
C SER A 275 -5.15 14.95 3.53
N HIS A 276 -6.45 14.92 3.83
CA HIS A 276 -6.95 15.19 5.18
C HIS A 276 -6.50 14.13 6.21
N LEU A 277 -6.25 12.87 5.80
CA LEU A 277 -5.74 11.83 6.69
C LEU A 277 -4.36 12.15 7.27
N PRO A 278 -3.29 12.37 6.46
CA PRO A 278 -2.02 12.86 6.99
C PRO A 278 -2.14 14.27 7.56
N GLY A 279 -3.08 15.09 7.06
CA GLY A 279 -3.39 16.41 7.59
C GLY A 279 -3.78 16.39 9.07
N ALA A 280 -4.58 15.42 9.51
CA ALA A 280 -5.05 15.31 10.89
C ALA A 280 -3.93 15.13 11.93
N PHE A 281 -2.74 14.67 11.53
CA PHE A 281 -1.58 14.57 12.41
C PHE A 281 -0.99 15.95 12.80
N TRP A 282 -1.34 17.04 12.10
CA TRP A 282 -0.91 18.40 12.47
C TRP A 282 -1.43 18.87 13.84
N GLY A 283 -2.51 18.29 14.35
CA GLY A 283 -3.06 18.61 15.67
C GLY A 283 -2.40 17.87 16.83
N LEU A 284 -1.44 16.99 16.54
CA LEU A 284 -0.78 16.10 17.50
C LEU A 284 0.64 16.57 17.86
N PRO A 285 1.23 16.12 19.00
CA PRO A 285 2.55 16.57 19.43
C PRO A 285 3.69 16.32 18.43
N GLY A 286 3.57 15.31 17.57
CA GLY A 286 4.53 15.01 16.50
C GLY A 286 4.68 16.14 15.48
N ALA A 287 3.69 17.04 15.36
CA ALA A 287 3.75 18.17 14.44
C ALA A 287 4.91 19.13 14.76
N ALA A 288 5.08 19.48 16.04
CA ALA A 288 6.18 20.32 16.50
C ALA A 288 7.56 19.65 16.41
N LYS A 289 7.59 18.32 16.19
CA LYS A 289 8.79 17.48 16.12
C LYS A 289 9.18 17.13 14.67
N THR A 290 8.48 17.68 13.67
CA THR A 290 8.71 17.35 12.26
C THR A 290 9.56 18.40 11.55
N LYS A 291 10.78 18.00 11.14
CA LYS A 291 11.69 18.74 10.28
C LYS A 291 11.31 18.54 8.81
N LEU A 292 10.42 19.39 8.28
CA LEU A 292 10.07 19.43 6.85
C LEU A 292 11.21 20.01 6.00
N GLY A 293 11.34 19.57 4.74
CA GLY A 293 12.40 19.99 3.83
C GLY A 293 13.80 19.50 4.21
N HIS A 294 13.90 18.49 5.07
CA HIS A 294 15.16 17.90 5.54
C HIS A 294 15.32 16.51 4.93
N GLN A 295 16.20 16.37 3.95
CA GLN A 295 16.46 15.10 3.29
C GLN A 295 17.54 14.33 4.06
N VAL A 296 17.20 13.16 4.60
CA VAL A 296 18.21 12.20 5.06
C VAL A 296 19.03 11.69 3.88
N THR A 297 20.35 11.72 4.02
CA THR A 297 21.34 11.34 3.00
C THR A 297 22.23 10.18 3.41
N GLY A 298 22.25 9.83 4.70
CA GLY A 298 23.02 8.71 5.24
C GLY A 298 22.49 8.25 6.59
N ILE A 299 22.61 6.96 6.88
CA ILE A 299 22.37 6.36 8.20
C ILE A 299 23.45 5.29 8.44
N ALA A 300 24.11 5.31 9.60
CA ALA A 300 25.14 4.34 9.98
C ALA A 300 25.21 4.19 11.51
N PRO A 301 25.78 3.11 12.07
CA PRO A 301 26.13 3.06 13.49
C PRO A 301 27.26 4.04 13.83
N SER A 302 27.32 4.50 15.08
CA SER A 302 28.49 5.20 15.65
C SER A 302 29.71 4.28 15.71
N GLN A 303 30.90 4.83 15.95
CA GLN A 303 32.16 4.06 15.99
C GLN A 303 32.16 2.95 17.05
N ASP A 304 31.49 3.17 18.17
CA ASP A 304 31.29 2.22 19.27
C ASP A 304 29.98 1.40 19.12
N SER A 305 29.21 1.65 18.06
CA SER A 305 27.88 1.08 17.79
C SER A 305 26.84 1.29 18.91
N SER A 306 27.03 2.25 19.81
CA SER A 306 26.06 2.59 20.87
C SER A 306 24.93 3.51 20.41
N LYS A 307 25.08 4.16 19.25
CA LYS A 307 24.13 5.11 18.65
C LYS A 307 24.00 4.89 17.14
N VAL A 308 22.95 5.49 16.57
CA VAL A 308 22.75 5.64 15.13
C VAL A 308 23.07 7.08 14.73
N GLN A 309 23.99 7.23 13.78
CA GLN A 309 24.35 8.47 13.12
C GLN A 309 23.43 8.70 11.92
N VAL A 310 22.77 9.86 11.86
CA VAL A 310 21.88 10.25 10.75
C VAL A 310 22.38 11.54 10.13
N TRP A 311 22.70 11.50 8.84
CA TRP A 311 23.11 12.67 8.08
C TRP A 311 21.95 13.23 7.27
N TRP A 312 21.70 14.54 7.35
CA TRP A 312 20.67 15.20 6.57
C TRP A 312 21.16 16.49 5.89
N GLN A 313 20.44 16.90 4.84
CA GLN A 313 20.63 18.19 4.16
C GLN A 313 19.30 18.91 4.05
N GLN A 314 19.30 20.22 4.30
CA GLN A 314 18.16 21.06 3.98
C GLN A 314 18.00 21.15 2.46
N ARG A 315 16.79 20.89 1.97
CA ARG A 315 16.42 21.10 0.57
C ARG A 315 16.00 22.54 0.35
N GLN A 316 16.31 23.07 -0.83
CA GLN A 316 15.73 24.31 -1.32
C GLN A 316 14.44 24.03 -2.09
N VAL A 317 13.44 24.89 -1.88
CA VAL A 317 12.15 24.83 -2.62
C VAL A 317 12.37 25.17 -4.09
N PHE A 318 13.18 26.21 -4.36
CA PHE A 318 13.47 26.68 -5.71
C PHE A 318 14.88 27.32 -5.80
N PRO A 319 15.74 26.91 -6.75
CA PRO A 319 15.59 25.71 -7.58
C PRO A 319 15.62 24.44 -6.70
N PRO A 320 14.89 23.36 -7.04
CA PRO A 320 14.86 22.13 -6.24
C PRO A 320 16.25 21.46 -6.17
N SER A 321 17.00 21.73 -5.10
CA SER A 321 18.36 21.22 -4.91
C SER A 321 18.65 20.87 -3.45
N SER A 322 19.55 19.92 -3.25
CA SER A 322 20.07 19.51 -1.94
C SER A 322 21.42 20.21 -1.72
N SER A 323 21.35 21.54 -1.58
CA SER A 323 22.50 22.46 -1.55
C SER A 323 22.93 22.88 -0.14
N GLY A 324 22.17 22.52 0.90
CA GLY A 324 22.53 22.77 2.29
C GLY A 324 23.74 21.93 2.76
N ALA A 325 24.52 22.47 3.69
CA ALA A 325 25.61 21.74 4.33
C ALA A 325 25.07 20.47 5.04
N LYS A 326 25.73 19.33 4.85
CA LYS A 326 25.39 18.08 5.55
C LYS A 326 25.52 18.29 7.06
N GLN A 327 24.41 18.09 7.77
CA GLN A 327 24.38 18.00 9.23
C GLN A 327 24.45 16.53 9.64
N LEU A 328 25.00 16.27 10.82
CA LEU A 328 25.04 14.96 11.47
C LEU A 328 24.37 15.10 12.85
N GLU A 329 23.44 14.22 13.14
CA GLU A 329 22.83 14.08 14.46
C GLU A 329 22.85 12.61 14.91
N GLU A 330 22.97 12.38 16.21
CA GLU A 330 23.01 11.04 16.80
C GLU A 330 21.74 10.72 17.61
N TYR A 331 21.32 9.47 17.52
CA TYR A 331 20.06 8.93 18.06
C TYR A 331 20.32 7.55 18.70
N ASP A 332 19.47 7.13 19.63
CA ASP A 332 19.47 5.77 20.17
C ASP A 332 18.93 4.76 19.14
N TYR A 333 17.92 5.18 18.35
CA TYR A 333 17.30 4.36 17.32
C TYR A 333 16.94 5.18 16.08
N ALA A 334 16.92 4.55 14.92
CA ALA A 334 16.36 5.11 13.69
C ALA A 334 15.28 4.19 13.13
N ILE A 335 14.10 4.77 12.88
CA ILE A 335 12.98 4.11 12.22
C ILE A 335 12.91 4.63 10.78
N VAL A 336 13.18 3.76 9.82
CA VAL A 336 13.13 4.10 8.39
C VAL A 336 11.75 3.77 7.86
N SER A 337 10.93 4.79 7.61
CA SER A 337 9.56 4.66 7.07
C SER A 337 9.44 4.99 5.57
N ALA A 338 10.58 5.32 4.94
CA ALA A 338 10.70 5.58 3.51
C ALA A 338 10.63 4.27 2.68
N PRO A 339 10.06 4.29 1.46
CA PRO A 339 10.00 3.12 0.59
C PRO A 339 11.39 2.69 0.10
N PHE A 340 11.51 1.42 -0.30
CA PHE A 340 12.79 0.79 -0.69
C PHE A 340 13.61 1.58 -1.73
N SER A 341 12.94 2.16 -2.74
CA SER A 341 13.57 2.98 -3.79
C SER A 341 14.20 4.29 -3.29
N VAL A 342 13.87 4.70 -2.06
CA VAL A 342 14.45 5.85 -1.36
C VAL A 342 15.49 5.38 -0.34
N SER A 343 15.22 4.34 0.44
CA SER A 343 16.15 3.84 1.47
C SER A 343 17.47 3.33 0.88
N ASN A 344 17.44 2.71 -0.32
CA ASN A 344 18.65 2.24 -0.99
C ASN A 344 19.55 3.39 -1.51
N ARG A 345 19.03 4.62 -1.67
CA ARG A 345 19.85 5.81 -1.99
C ARG A 345 20.54 6.39 -0.75
N SER A 346 19.95 6.24 0.44
CA SER A 346 20.56 6.68 1.70
C SER A 346 21.65 5.73 2.21
N SER A 347 21.75 4.50 1.70
CA SER A 347 22.89 3.60 1.96
C SER A 347 24.02 3.76 0.95
N GLU A 348 23.77 4.37 -0.22
CA GLU A 348 24.73 4.47 -1.32
C GLU A 348 25.86 5.49 -1.13
N SER A 349 25.76 6.42 -0.16
CA SER A 349 26.78 7.47 0.02
C SER A 349 27.92 7.11 0.99
N HIS A 350 28.16 5.82 1.27
CA HIS A 350 29.23 5.36 2.18
C HIS A 350 30.41 4.71 1.39
N PRO A 351 31.69 4.97 1.72
CA PRO A 351 32.84 4.43 0.98
C PRO A 351 33.08 2.91 1.09
N LEU A 352 32.15 2.14 1.67
CA LEU A 352 32.31 0.71 1.98
C LEU A 352 31.37 -0.14 1.13
N ARG A 353 31.66 -0.20 -0.18
CA ARG A 353 31.05 -1.17 -1.11
C ARG A 353 32.14 -1.99 -1.81
N ASP A 354 32.73 -2.92 -1.06
CA ASP A 354 33.14 -4.19 -1.65
C ASP A 354 31.88 -5.06 -1.84
N ALA A 355 31.80 -5.76 -2.97
CA ALA A 355 30.55 -6.30 -3.51
C ALA A 355 29.87 -7.43 -2.71
N ASN A 356 30.41 -7.81 -1.54
CA ASN A 356 29.92 -8.93 -0.72
C ASN A 356 28.96 -8.52 0.41
N VAL A 357 28.79 -7.22 0.70
CA VAL A 357 28.07 -6.75 1.90
C VAL A 357 26.53 -6.75 1.75
N ALA A 358 25.98 -6.71 0.53
CA ALA A 358 24.53 -6.65 0.32
C ALA A 358 23.79 -7.92 0.82
N ALA A 359 24.35 -9.11 0.56
CA ALA A 359 23.84 -10.39 1.08
C ALA A 359 24.19 -10.63 2.57
N ASP A 360 25.00 -9.74 3.15
CA ASP A 360 25.49 -9.80 4.53
C ASP A 360 24.63 -8.90 5.44
N LEU A 361 24.02 -7.84 4.91
CA LEU A 361 23.09 -6.97 5.62
C LEU A 361 21.82 -7.70 6.08
N GLU A 362 21.17 -8.50 5.22
CA GLU A 362 20.02 -9.33 5.63
C GLU A 362 20.39 -10.36 6.71
N LYS A 363 21.63 -10.86 6.70
CA LYS A 363 22.14 -11.82 7.69
C LYS A 363 22.60 -11.17 9.00
N LYS A 364 22.93 -9.87 8.99
CA LYS A 364 23.41 -9.11 10.16
C LYS A 364 22.36 -8.27 10.87
N ILE A 365 21.18 -8.06 10.28
CA ILE A 365 20.03 -7.46 10.99
C ILE A 365 19.74 -8.15 12.36
N PRO A 366 19.85 -9.49 12.50
CA PRO A 366 19.71 -10.16 13.81
C PRO A 366 20.90 -9.97 14.78
N GLU A 367 22.08 -9.59 14.28
CA GLU A 367 23.30 -9.41 15.08
C GLU A 367 23.57 -7.95 15.48
N LEU A 368 22.88 -6.99 14.86
CA LEU A 368 22.92 -5.58 15.22
C LEU A 368 22.13 -5.33 16.51
N GLY A 369 22.81 -5.40 17.65
CA GLY A 369 22.24 -5.26 19.00
C GLY A 369 21.51 -3.93 19.29
N HIS A 370 21.62 -2.92 18.42
CA HIS A 370 20.86 -1.68 18.47
C HIS A 370 20.26 -1.38 17.10
N ALA A 371 18.93 -1.21 17.05
CA ALA A 371 18.16 -1.52 15.85
C ALA A 371 17.91 -0.33 14.91
N ILE A 372 18.33 -0.48 13.65
CA ILE A 372 17.68 0.18 12.52
C ILE A 372 16.38 -0.58 12.27
N LEU A 373 15.24 0.04 12.61
CA LEU A 373 13.93 -0.55 12.38
C LEU A 373 13.39 -0.05 11.05
N VAL A 374 13.37 -0.90 10.03
CA VAL A 374 12.61 -0.61 8.80
C VAL A 374 11.15 -0.82 9.13
N ALA A 375 10.39 0.28 9.24
CA ALA A 375 8.96 0.18 9.38
C ALA A 375 8.40 -0.43 8.09
N PRO A 376 7.48 -1.41 8.14
CA PRO A 376 6.83 -1.89 6.93
C PRO A 376 6.19 -0.71 6.22
N ALA A 377 6.25 -0.73 4.88
CA ALA A 377 5.49 0.20 4.08
C ALA A 377 4.01 -0.04 4.41
N ALA A 378 3.41 0.89 5.15
CA ALA A 378 2.00 0.82 5.44
C ALA A 378 1.26 0.84 4.10
N ILE A 379 0.47 -0.21 3.86
CA ILE A 379 -0.29 -0.41 2.63
C ILE A 379 -1.46 0.57 2.67
N PHE A 380 -1.34 1.63 1.87
CA PHE A 380 -2.30 2.70 1.63
C PHE A 380 -2.21 3.10 0.16
#